data_AF-A0A840VDX2-F1
#
_entry.id   AF-A0A840VDX2-F1
#
_cell.length_a   1.000
_cell.length_b   1.000
_cell.length_c   1.000
_cell.angle_alpha   90.00
_cell.angle_beta   90.00
_cell.angle_gamma   90.00
#
_symmetry.space_group_name_H-M   'P 1'
#
loop_
_entity.id
_entity.type
_entity.pdbx_description
1 polymer ?
#
loop_
_entity_poly.entity_id
_entity_poly.type
_entity_poly.pdbx_seq_one_letter_code
_entity_poly.pdbx_strand_id
1 'polypeptide(L)'
;MAANATFTRLNRANLGDLVAAAQDDDPRALANFLAEAGTSVAEYDGDGEIFSVLLPILADDYDIDLETSENATLADIAEATDTLVFILTQDDQDRYLEQLAPDNFDAKELAELYEDFTEDEADGAGEAMLTAIGALHQALGETDAEHVIVVTAG
;
A
#
# COMPACT_ATOMS: atom_id res chain seq x y z
N MET A 1 -18.32 0.55 -4.66
CA MET A 1 -17.48 -0.62 -5.00
C MET A 1 -16.56 -0.75 -3.81
N ALA A 2 -16.34 -1.96 -3.29
CA ALA A 2 -15.36 -2.10 -2.20
C ALA A 2 -14.02 -1.65 -2.77
N ALA A 3 -13.42 -0.64 -2.15
CA ALA A 3 -12.12 -0.17 -2.53
C ALA A 3 -11.13 -1.15 -1.91
N ASN A 4 -10.36 -1.88 -2.71
CA ASN A 4 -9.52 -2.97 -2.23
C ASN A 4 -8.05 -2.57 -2.39
N ALA A 5 -7.20 -2.89 -1.42
CA ALA A 5 -5.75 -2.72 -1.58
C ALA A 5 -5.10 -4.04 -2.00
N THR A 6 -4.37 -4.02 -3.11
CA THR A 6 -3.69 -5.20 -3.67
C THR A 6 -2.19 -5.01 -3.57
N PHE A 7 -1.49 -6.03 -3.10
CA PHE A 7 -0.04 -6.01 -2.92
C PHE A 7 0.59 -6.98 -3.91
N THR A 8 1.21 -6.44 -4.96
CA THR A 8 1.77 -7.24 -6.04
C THR A 8 3.28 -7.18 -6.02
N ARG A 9 3.92 -8.34 -5.82
CA ARG A 9 5.37 -8.48 -5.97
C ARG A 9 5.75 -8.43 -7.44
N LEU A 10 6.65 -7.52 -7.79
CA LEU A 10 7.15 -7.31 -9.13
C LEU A 10 8.68 -7.24 -9.11
N ASN A 11 9.33 -7.74 -10.17
CA ASN A 11 10.77 -7.54 -10.32
C ASN A 11 11.06 -6.06 -10.59
N ARG A 12 12.06 -5.48 -9.92
CA ARG A 12 12.46 -4.08 -10.08
C ARG A 12 12.82 -3.72 -11.53
N ALA A 13 13.30 -4.69 -12.31
CA ALA A 13 13.58 -4.51 -13.73
C ALA A 13 12.32 -4.20 -14.57
N ASN A 14 11.14 -4.63 -14.12
CA ASN A 14 9.86 -4.47 -14.81
C ASN A 14 9.16 -3.14 -14.47
N LEU A 15 9.73 -2.30 -13.60
CA LEU A 15 9.15 -1.01 -13.23
C LEU A 15 8.97 -0.07 -14.44
N GLY A 16 9.88 -0.13 -15.42
CA GLY A 16 9.74 0.64 -16.66
C GLY A 16 8.52 0.21 -17.48
N ASP A 17 8.25 -1.10 -17.55
CA ASP A 17 7.10 -1.65 -18.27
C ASP A 17 5.79 -1.38 -17.51
N LEU A 18 5.84 -1.36 -16.17
CA LEU A 18 4.70 -0.96 -15.32
C LEU A 18 4.23 0.46 -15.62
N VAL A 19 5.16 1.41 -15.72
CA VAL A 19 4.87 2.82 -16.05
C VAL A 19 4.28 2.93 -17.45
N ALA A 20 4.82 2.19 -18.41
CA ALA A 20 4.27 2.15 -19.77
C ALA A 20 2.83 1.59 -19.78
N ALA A 21 2.54 0.56 -18.97
CA ALA A 21 1.21 0.00 -18.84
C ALA A 21 0.23 0.94 -18.12
N ALA A 22 0.70 1.74 -17.16
CA ALA A 22 -0.12 2.75 -16.48
C ALA A 22 -0.46 3.96 -17.37
N GLN A 23 0.43 4.31 -18.30
CA GLN A 23 0.22 5.40 -19.26
C GLN A 23 -0.59 4.97 -20.49
N ASP A 24 -0.98 3.70 -20.57
CA ASP A 24 -1.82 3.20 -21.66
C ASP A 24 -3.24 3.78 -21.55
N ASP A 25 -3.92 3.94 -22.68
CA ASP A 25 -5.31 4.45 -22.72
C ASP A 25 -6.30 3.45 -22.08
N ASP A 26 -5.93 2.18 -21.90
CA ASP A 26 -6.74 1.19 -21.19
C ASP A 26 -6.49 1.22 -19.67
N PRO A 27 -7.48 1.63 -18.84
CA PRO A 27 -7.35 1.65 -17.38
C PRO A 27 -7.15 0.25 -16.76
N ARG A 28 -7.33 -0.83 -17.53
CA ARG A 28 -7.05 -2.20 -17.09
C ARG A 28 -5.65 -2.68 -17.44
N ALA A 29 -4.89 -1.94 -18.27
CA ALA A 29 -3.56 -2.34 -18.69
C ALA A 29 -2.61 -2.52 -17.50
N LEU A 30 -2.64 -1.59 -16.55
CA LEU A 30 -1.87 -1.70 -15.30
C LEU A 30 -2.22 -2.97 -14.51
N ALA A 31 -3.51 -3.20 -14.25
CA ALA A 31 -3.97 -4.36 -13.49
C ALA A 31 -3.65 -5.69 -14.21
N ASN A 32 -3.80 -5.73 -15.53
CA ASN A 32 -3.43 -6.91 -16.33
C ASN A 32 -1.92 -7.16 -16.29
N PHE A 33 -1.12 -6.11 -16.43
CA PHE A 33 0.34 -6.23 -16.33
C PHE A 33 0.77 -6.74 -14.97
N LEU A 34 0.21 -6.19 -13.88
CA LEU A 34 0.47 -6.67 -12.52
C LEU A 34 0.04 -8.13 -12.33
N ALA A 35 -1.08 -8.55 -12.92
CA ALA A 35 -1.53 -9.94 -12.87
C ALA A 35 -0.69 -10.91 -13.73
N GLU A 36 -0.09 -10.44 -14.83
CA GLU A 36 0.72 -11.25 -15.74
C GLU A 36 2.20 -11.31 -15.35
N ALA A 37 2.77 -10.18 -14.93
CA ALA A 37 4.19 -10.00 -14.62
C ALA A 37 4.48 -10.04 -13.12
N GLY A 38 3.47 -9.78 -12.28
CA GLY A 38 3.58 -9.77 -10.84
C GLY A 38 2.98 -10.99 -10.16
N THR A 39 3.18 -11.09 -8.85
CA THR A 39 2.58 -12.12 -8.00
C THR A 39 1.92 -11.45 -6.82
N SER A 40 0.61 -11.62 -6.66
CA SER A 40 -0.10 -11.12 -5.47
C SER A 40 0.43 -11.83 -4.22
N VAL A 41 0.95 -11.04 -3.27
CA VAL A 41 1.50 -11.54 -2.00
C VAL A 41 0.56 -11.30 -0.82
N ALA A 42 -0.28 -10.27 -0.93
CA ALA A 42 -1.31 -9.96 0.04
C ALA A 42 -2.47 -9.23 -0.67
N GLU A 43 -3.66 -9.38 -0.12
CA GLU A 43 -4.87 -8.69 -0.55
C GLU A 43 -5.57 -8.18 0.69
N TYR A 44 -6.05 -6.94 0.61
CA TYR A 44 -6.86 -6.30 1.62
C TYR A 44 -8.26 -6.07 1.05
N ASP A 45 -9.20 -6.91 1.47
CA ASP A 45 -10.62 -6.83 1.12
C ASP A 45 -11.42 -5.88 2.03
N GLY A 46 -10.73 -5.02 2.77
CA GLY A 46 -11.36 -4.03 3.65
C GLY A 46 -11.75 -2.75 2.91
N ASP A 47 -11.90 -1.66 3.65
CA ASP A 47 -12.25 -0.37 3.05
C ASP A 47 -10.99 0.38 2.61
N GLY A 48 -10.84 0.58 1.31
CA GLY A 48 -9.72 1.32 0.73
C GLY A 48 -9.66 2.78 1.19
N GLU A 49 -10.76 3.36 1.68
CA GLU A 49 -10.73 4.68 2.34
C GLU A 49 -9.99 4.60 3.68
N ILE A 50 -10.24 3.55 4.49
CA ILE A 50 -9.50 3.29 5.73
C ILE A 50 -8.02 3.06 5.42
N PHE A 51 -7.71 2.33 4.35
CA PHE A 51 -6.33 2.12 3.92
C PHE A 51 -5.64 3.44 3.53
N SER A 52 -6.35 4.32 2.83
CA SER A 52 -5.82 5.63 2.41
C SER A 52 -5.59 6.57 3.58
N VAL A 53 -6.38 6.45 4.66
CA VAL A 53 -6.20 7.21 5.90
C VAL A 53 -5.11 6.60 6.80
N LEU A 54 -4.91 5.29 6.74
CA LEU A 54 -3.87 4.61 7.51
C LEU A 54 -2.46 5.12 7.14
N LEU A 55 -2.20 5.39 5.85
CA LEU A 55 -0.88 5.84 5.39
C LEU A 55 -0.41 7.15 6.05
N PRO A 56 -1.20 8.25 6.06
CA PRO A 56 -0.79 9.46 6.75
C PRO A 56 -0.68 9.27 8.26
N ILE A 57 -1.54 8.44 8.89
CA ILE A 57 -1.41 8.12 10.33
C ILE A 57 -0.08 7.42 10.62
N LEU A 58 0.33 6.46 9.78
CA LEU A 58 1.63 5.78 9.93
C LEU A 58 2.79 6.76 9.77
N ALA A 59 2.70 7.72 8.86
CA ALA A 59 3.72 8.73 8.66
C ALA A 59 3.79 9.74 9.83
N ASP A 60 2.64 10.28 10.27
CA ASP A 60 2.57 11.35 11.26
C ASP A 60 2.77 10.86 12.70
N ASP A 61 2.14 9.75 13.10
CA ASP A 61 2.18 9.25 14.48
C ASP A 61 3.31 8.24 14.71
N TYR A 62 3.68 7.46 13.68
CA TYR A 62 4.65 6.37 13.80
C TYR A 62 6.00 6.64 13.09
N ASP A 63 6.16 7.77 12.38
CA ASP A 63 7.36 8.08 11.57
C ASP A 63 7.64 7.00 10.49
N ILE A 64 6.58 6.28 10.07
CA ILE A 64 6.62 5.24 9.05
C ILE A 64 6.06 5.81 7.75
N ASP A 65 6.95 6.43 6.97
CA ASP A 65 6.64 6.94 5.65
C ASP A 65 6.94 5.88 4.58
N LEU A 66 5.88 5.28 4.03
CA LEU A 66 5.93 4.30 2.94
C LEU A 66 5.63 4.93 1.57
N GLU A 67 5.29 6.22 1.54
CA GLU A 67 4.88 6.94 0.33
C GLU A 67 6.04 7.72 -0.32
N THR A 68 7.25 7.67 0.21
CA THR A 68 8.40 8.41 -0.35
C THR A 68 9.44 7.54 -1.06
N SER A 69 9.29 6.22 -1.02
CA SER A 69 10.30 5.25 -1.45
C SER A 69 10.26 5.02 -2.97
N GLU A 70 11.28 5.51 -3.69
CA GLU A 70 11.38 5.46 -5.18
C GLU A 70 10.17 6.02 -5.97
N ASN A 71 9.31 6.81 -5.31
CA ASN A 71 7.97 7.13 -5.78
C ASN A 71 7.87 8.16 -6.91
N ALA A 72 8.99 8.77 -7.33
CA ALA A 72 8.98 9.74 -8.43
C ALA A 72 8.46 9.12 -9.75
N THR A 73 8.67 7.82 -9.95
CA THR A 73 8.22 7.12 -11.16
C THR A 73 6.75 6.69 -11.08
N LEU A 74 6.18 6.62 -9.87
CA LEU A 74 4.79 6.20 -9.65
C LEU A 74 3.82 7.35 -9.40
N ALA A 75 4.30 8.53 -9.03
CA ALA A 75 3.46 9.73 -8.94
C ALA A 75 2.72 9.98 -10.27
N ASP A 76 3.41 9.76 -11.40
CA ASP A 76 2.82 9.83 -12.74
C ASP A 76 1.73 8.76 -12.97
N ILE A 77 1.83 7.59 -12.32
CA ILE A 77 0.84 6.50 -12.39
C ILE A 77 -0.39 6.82 -11.54
N ALA A 78 -0.18 7.31 -10.32
CA ALA A 78 -1.26 7.71 -9.43
C ALA A 78 -2.10 8.85 -10.05
N GLU A 79 -1.44 9.84 -10.66
CA GLU A 79 -2.11 10.93 -11.39
C GLU A 79 -2.89 10.42 -12.61
N ALA A 80 -2.41 9.38 -13.30
CA ALA A 80 -3.06 8.82 -14.47
C ALA A 80 -4.26 7.90 -14.14
N THR A 81 -4.26 7.25 -12.96
CA THR A 81 -5.21 6.18 -12.63
C THR A 81 -6.25 6.55 -11.58
N ASP A 82 -6.21 7.76 -10.99
CA ASP A 82 -7.06 8.19 -9.85
C ASP A 82 -7.04 7.16 -8.69
N THR A 83 -6.00 6.32 -8.64
CA THR A 83 -5.84 5.20 -7.73
C THR A 83 -4.58 5.45 -6.91
N LEU A 84 -4.59 5.10 -5.63
CA LEU A 84 -3.41 5.24 -4.79
C LEU A 84 -2.41 4.14 -5.15
N VAL A 85 -1.23 4.54 -5.64
CA VAL A 85 -0.17 3.62 -6.08
C VAL A 85 1.17 4.00 -5.49
N PHE A 86 1.83 3.07 -4.79
CA PHE A 86 3.18 3.25 -4.25
C PHE A 86 3.99 1.94 -4.27
N ILE A 87 5.30 2.03 -4.03
CA ILE A 87 6.20 0.88 -3.98
C ILE A 87 6.79 0.71 -2.59
N LEU A 88 6.82 -0.55 -2.12
CA LEU A 88 7.64 -0.97 -1.00
C LEU A 88 8.96 -1.54 -1.53
N THR A 89 10.06 -1.05 -0.98
CA THR A 89 11.43 -1.45 -1.31
C THR A 89 12.08 -2.21 -0.16
N GLN A 90 13.23 -2.83 -0.46
CA GLN A 90 14.05 -3.46 0.58
C GLN A 90 14.52 -2.44 1.64
N ASP A 91 14.78 -1.18 1.27
CA ASP A 91 15.16 -0.14 2.22
C ASP A 91 14.02 0.14 3.23
N ASP A 92 12.77 0.08 2.77
CA ASP A 92 11.59 0.20 3.63
C ASP A 92 11.46 -0.98 4.56
N GLN A 93 11.76 -2.19 4.07
CA GLN A 93 11.76 -3.39 4.87
C GLN A 93 12.81 -3.31 5.99
N ASP A 94 14.05 -2.98 5.66
CA ASP A 94 15.12 -2.87 6.67
C ASP A 94 14.83 -1.77 7.71
N ARG A 95 14.04 -0.75 7.35
CA ARG A 95 13.72 0.39 8.22
C ARG A 95 12.44 0.24 9.04
N TYR A 96 11.40 -0.33 8.42
CA TYR A 96 10.03 -0.29 8.94
C TYR A 96 9.47 -1.66 9.27
N LEU A 97 10.03 -2.79 8.79
CA LEU A 97 9.45 -4.11 9.01
C LEU A 97 9.22 -4.42 10.50
N GLU A 98 10.22 -4.16 11.36
CA GLU A 98 10.07 -4.40 12.80
C GLU A 98 9.07 -3.45 13.46
N GLN A 99 8.90 -2.24 12.93
CA GLN A 99 7.97 -1.23 13.45
C GLN A 99 6.54 -1.51 13.01
N LEU A 100 6.38 -1.98 11.78
CA LEU A 100 5.10 -2.31 11.16
C LEU A 100 4.54 -3.67 11.59
N ALA A 101 5.18 -4.33 12.57
CA ALA A 101 4.67 -5.57 13.12
C ALA A 101 3.29 -5.31 13.76
N PRO A 102 2.24 -6.08 13.41
CA PRO A 102 0.89 -5.85 13.92
C PRO A 102 0.80 -5.96 15.45
N ASP A 103 1.75 -6.66 16.09
CA ASP A 103 1.87 -6.73 17.56
C ASP A 103 2.24 -5.38 18.21
N ASN A 104 2.75 -4.41 17.44
CA ASN A 104 3.07 -3.07 17.94
C ASN A 104 1.87 -2.12 17.92
N PHE A 105 0.75 -2.51 17.32
CA PHE A 105 -0.43 -1.66 17.15
C PHE A 105 -1.60 -2.20 17.96
N ASP A 106 -2.37 -1.30 18.57
CA ASP A 106 -3.62 -1.64 19.23
C ASP A 106 -4.80 -1.20 18.36
N ALA A 107 -5.79 -2.09 18.20
CA ALA A 107 -6.98 -1.80 17.40
C ALA A 107 -7.72 -0.55 17.89
N LYS A 108 -7.76 -0.31 19.21
CA LYS A 108 -8.47 0.84 19.77
C LYS A 108 -7.73 2.13 19.51
N GLU A 109 -6.41 2.12 19.67
CA GLU A 109 -5.57 3.28 19.36
C GLU A 109 -5.70 3.67 17.88
N LEU A 110 -5.67 2.68 16.97
CA LEU A 110 -5.89 2.92 15.55
C LEU A 110 -7.29 3.46 15.23
N ALA A 111 -8.33 2.97 15.92
CA ALA A 111 -9.67 3.50 15.77
C ALA A 111 -9.77 4.97 16.24
N GLU A 112 -9.11 5.31 17.35
CA GLU A 112 -9.05 6.68 17.87
C GLU A 112 -8.28 7.62 16.91
N LEU A 113 -7.15 7.17 16.35
CA LEU A 113 -6.39 7.93 15.36
C LEU A 113 -7.19 8.13 14.06
N TYR A 114 -7.94 7.11 13.63
CA TYR A 114 -8.83 7.23 12.48
C TYR A 114 -9.93 8.27 12.71
N GLU A 115 -10.58 8.25 13.87
CA GLU A 115 -11.62 9.22 14.24
C GLU A 115 -11.03 10.64 14.30
N ASP A 116 -9.82 10.81 14.86
CA ASP A 116 -9.16 12.12 14.91
C ASP A 116 -8.81 12.65 13.51
N PHE A 117 -8.38 11.75 12.60
CA PHE A 117 -8.01 12.11 11.23
C PHE A 117 -9.23 12.41 10.34
N THR A 118 -10.27 11.57 10.41
CA THR A 118 -11.46 11.68 9.55
C THR A 118 -12.57 12.56 10.12
N GLU A 119 -12.47 12.92 11.41
CA GLU A 119 -13.54 13.52 12.20
C GLU A 119 -14.83 12.66 12.23
N ASP A 120 -14.74 11.37 11.86
CA ASP A 120 -15.85 10.42 11.72
C ASP A 120 -15.55 9.09 12.44
N GLU A 121 -16.51 8.64 13.25
CA GLU A 121 -16.43 7.34 13.90
C GLU A 121 -16.89 6.24 12.92
N ALA A 122 -15.99 5.34 12.57
CA ALA A 122 -16.30 4.17 11.75
C ALA A 122 -16.17 2.88 12.57
N ASP A 123 -17.30 2.21 12.77
CA ASP A 123 -17.38 0.91 13.43
C ASP A 123 -16.43 -0.10 12.75
N GLY A 124 -15.43 -0.57 13.49
CA GLY A 124 -14.45 -1.55 13.00
C GLY A 124 -13.24 -0.95 12.27
N ALA A 125 -13.07 0.37 12.23
CA ALA A 125 -11.92 1.02 11.60
C ALA A 125 -10.58 0.51 12.14
N GLY A 126 -10.46 0.36 13.47
CA GLY A 126 -9.26 -0.17 14.10
C GLY A 126 -8.88 -1.59 13.68
N GLU A 127 -9.86 -2.50 13.57
CA GLU A 127 -9.61 -3.87 13.10
C GLU A 127 -9.27 -3.90 11.61
N ALA A 128 -9.94 -3.04 10.83
CA ALA A 128 -9.68 -2.86 9.42
C ALA A 128 -8.27 -2.30 9.17
N MET A 129 -7.80 -1.35 9.99
CA MET A 129 -6.44 -0.83 9.97
C MET A 129 -5.42 -1.88 10.37
N LEU A 130 -5.64 -2.63 11.45
CA LEU A 130 -4.75 -3.73 11.83
C LEU A 130 -4.60 -4.77 10.72
N THR A 131 -5.70 -5.08 10.04
CA THR A 131 -5.69 -6.00 8.90
C THR A 131 -4.85 -5.43 7.75
N ALA A 132 -4.98 -4.14 7.47
CA ALA A 132 -4.16 -3.44 6.48
C ALA A 132 -2.67 -3.41 6.87
N ILE A 133 -2.34 -3.12 8.13
CA ILE A 133 -0.97 -3.18 8.66
C ILE A 133 -0.41 -4.59 8.54
N GLY A 134 -1.21 -5.62 8.86
CA GLY A 134 -0.81 -7.01 8.68
C GLY A 134 -0.48 -7.35 7.22
N ALA A 135 -1.30 -6.87 6.28
CA ALA A 135 -1.05 -7.04 4.85
C ALA A 135 0.22 -6.30 4.39
N LEU A 136 0.41 -5.05 4.85
CA LEU A 136 1.61 -4.26 4.60
C LEU A 136 2.86 -4.96 5.16
N HIS A 137 2.83 -5.43 6.40
CA HIS A 137 3.94 -6.14 7.03
C HIS A 137 4.30 -7.43 6.28
N GLN A 138 3.29 -8.21 5.89
CA GLN A 138 3.51 -9.43 5.09
C GLN A 138 4.13 -9.08 3.73
N ALA A 139 3.61 -8.08 3.05
CA ALA A 139 4.10 -7.66 1.74
C ALA A 139 5.53 -7.10 1.84
N LEU A 140 5.80 -6.27 2.85
CA LEU A 140 7.12 -5.72 3.14
C LEU A 140 8.12 -6.83 3.49
N GLY A 141 7.66 -7.91 4.12
CA GLY A 141 8.48 -9.11 4.36
C GLY A 141 8.93 -9.83 3.08
N GLU A 142 8.22 -9.63 1.96
CA GLU A 142 8.47 -10.27 0.66
C GLU A 142 9.32 -9.39 -0.29
N THR A 143 9.69 -8.16 0.09
CA THR A 143 10.62 -7.33 -0.69
C THR A 143 12.04 -7.89 -0.63
N ASP A 144 12.80 -7.72 -1.70
CA ASP A 144 14.22 -8.04 -1.74
C ASP A 144 14.96 -7.10 -2.72
N ALA A 145 16.27 -7.30 -2.88
CA ALA A 145 17.08 -6.46 -3.76
C ALA A 145 16.64 -6.48 -5.24
N GLU A 146 15.97 -7.55 -5.68
CA GLU A 146 15.52 -7.78 -7.05
C GLU A 146 14.00 -7.56 -7.21
N HIS A 147 13.23 -7.61 -6.13
CA HIS A 147 11.77 -7.55 -6.12
C HIS A 147 11.25 -6.46 -5.20
N VAL A 148 10.31 -5.69 -5.72
CA VAL A 148 9.59 -4.65 -5.01
C VAL A 148 8.12 -5.02 -4.93
N ILE A 149 7.39 -4.50 -3.95
CA ILE A 149 5.93 -4.65 -3.91
C ILE A 149 5.30 -3.38 -4.44
N VAL A 150 4.46 -3.51 -5.45
CA VAL A 150 3.57 -2.44 -5.92
C VAL A 150 2.26 -2.57 -5.17
N VAL A 151 1.88 -1.53 -4.45
CA VAL A 151 0.60 -1.45 -3.76
C VAL A 151 -0.33 -0.58 -4.58
N THR A 152 -1.53 -1.08 -4.86
CA THR A 152 -2.59 -0.34 -5.56
C THR A 152 -3.86 -0.38 -4.72
N ALA A 153 -4.40 0.77 -4.34
CA ALA A 153 -5.65 0.89 -3.59
C ALA A 153 -6.65 1.80 -4.33
N GLY A 154 -7.84 1.29 -4.62
CA GLY A 154 -8.93 1.99 -5.31
C GLY A 154 -10.23 1.22 -5.29
#